data_AF-A0A9P0BVA1-F1
#
_entry.id   AF-A0A9P0BVA1-F1
#
_cell.length_a   1.000
_cell.length_b   1.000
_cell.length_c   1.000
_cell.angle_alpha   90.00
_cell.angle_beta   90.00
_cell.angle_gamma   90.00
#
_symmetry.space_group_name_H-M   'P 1'
#
loop_
_entity.id
_entity.type
_entity.pdbx_description
1 polymer ?
#
loop_
_entity_poly.entity_id
_entity_poly.type
_entity_poly.pdbx_seq_one_letter_code
_entity_poly.pdbx_strand_id
1 'polypeptide(L)'
;MASRGGPMVTGTNGADFEHREKIAAQYQISALNKSRLKYCVFFHHMMFLVMLAKLSADILDKLDIFILEIEELQIPQPLWWEYIWCLSLLLSFLGLSAIKRNNIRQLRHYMYGITALGFGPLLYCVLYYCGDVWRYLSMDEDEDDSSEVDIELWQVGGYPYGLLWYAFVLLASQIHFFQLYFSFNLLKAWRARGALRKTD
;
A
#
# COMPACT_ATOMS: atom_id res chain seq x y z
N MET A 1 18.82 17.67 35.30
CA MET A 1 18.55 19.06 35.68
C MET A 1 17.36 19.57 34.88
N ALA A 2 16.16 19.54 35.45
CA ALA A 2 14.99 20.28 34.98
C ALA A 2 14.82 21.47 35.94
N SER A 3 14.63 22.68 35.41
CA SER A 3 14.64 23.91 36.21
C SER A 3 13.47 23.90 37.23
N ARG A 4 13.80 24.03 38.51
CA ARG A 4 12.86 24.11 39.65
C ARG A 4 12.08 25.45 39.71
N GLY A 5 11.88 26.12 38.58
CA GLY A 5 11.29 27.46 38.53
C GLY A 5 10.74 27.89 37.17
N GLY A 6 10.54 26.96 36.22
CA GLY A 6 9.82 27.26 34.99
C GLY A 6 8.33 27.57 35.26
N PRO A 7 7.64 28.28 34.36
CA PRO A 7 6.22 28.58 34.51
C PRO A 7 5.41 27.29 34.73
N MET A 8 4.89 27.09 35.93
CA MET A 8 3.99 25.97 36.23
C MET A 8 2.59 26.31 35.69
N VAL A 9 1.94 25.33 35.07
CA VAL A 9 0.53 25.45 34.69
C VAL A 9 -0.27 25.69 35.97
N THR A 10 -1.05 26.78 35.98
CA THR A 10 -1.88 27.20 37.11
C THR A 10 -2.75 26.04 37.60
N GLY A 11 -2.65 25.73 38.90
CA GLY A 11 -3.43 24.66 39.54
C GLY A 11 -2.73 23.30 39.64
N THR A 12 -1.44 23.17 39.32
CA THR A 12 -0.72 21.89 39.43
C THR A 12 0.53 22.01 40.31
N ASN A 13 0.80 20.99 41.13
CA ASN A 13 1.97 20.93 42.01
C ASN A 13 3.21 20.30 41.33
N GLY A 14 3.13 20.02 40.02
CA GLY A 14 4.20 19.38 39.24
C GLY A 14 4.39 17.89 39.49
N ALA A 15 3.61 17.26 40.37
CA ALA A 15 3.68 15.82 40.63
C ALA A 15 3.06 14.96 39.50
N ASP A 16 2.37 15.59 38.55
CA ASP A 16 1.69 14.95 37.42
C ASP A 16 2.57 14.84 36.15
N PHE A 17 3.87 15.12 36.25
CA PHE A 17 4.78 15.16 35.10
C PHE A 17 4.83 13.83 34.34
N GLU A 18 4.91 12.68 35.03
CA GLU A 18 4.94 11.36 34.38
C GLU A 18 3.66 11.08 33.59
N HIS A 19 2.52 11.51 34.12
CA HIS A 19 1.22 11.34 33.47
C HIS A 19 1.13 12.20 32.22
N ARG A 20 1.55 13.47 32.30
CA ARG A 20 1.61 14.39 31.14
C ARG A 20 2.54 13.89 30.05
N GLU A 21 3.71 13.37 30.43
CA GLU A 21 4.69 12.83 29.48
C GLU A 21 4.14 11.60 28.74
N LYS A 22 3.49 10.68 29.47
CA LYS A 22 2.81 9.52 28.87
C LYS A 22 1.72 9.94 27.89
N ILE A 23 0.91 10.93 28.23
CA ILE A 23 -0.13 11.46 27.33
C ILE A 23 0.50 12.11 26.10
N ALA A 24 1.48 12.98 26.28
CA ALA A 24 2.16 13.68 25.17
C ALA A 24 2.77 12.68 24.18
N ALA A 25 3.45 11.65 24.67
CA ALA A 25 4.02 10.57 23.85
C ALA A 25 2.94 9.86 23.01
N GLN A 26 1.78 9.55 23.60
CA GLN A 26 0.67 8.92 22.86
C GLN A 26 0.11 9.82 21.75
N TYR A 27 -0.03 11.13 21.99
CA TYR A 27 -0.47 12.08 20.97
C TYR A 27 0.54 12.21 19.84
N GLN A 28 1.84 12.28 20.16
CA GLN A 28 2.91 12.32 19.19
C GLN A 28 2.94 11.05 18.32
N ILE A 29 2.85 9.86 18.93
CA ILE A 29 2.76 8.58 18.21
C ILE A 29 1.56 8.56 17.27
N SER A 30 0.39 9.01 17.74
CA SER A 30 -0.79 9.04 16.87
C SER A 30 -0.64 10.04 15.73
N ALA A 31 -0.15 11.25 15.99
CA ALA A 31 0.02 12.26 14.95
C ALA A 31 1.01 11.82 13.85
N LEU A 32 2.15 11.25 14.27
CA LEU A 32 3.18 10.76 13.38
C LEU A 32 2.69 9.59 12.51
N ASN A 33 2.03 8.59 13.10
CA ASN A 33 1.51 7.46 12.33
C ASN A 33 0.37 7.86 11.38
N LYS A 34 -0.44 8.88 11.73
CA LYS A 34 -1.43 9.43 10.80
C LYS A 34 -0.78 10.07 9.58
N SER A 35 0.27 10.86 9.81
CA SER A 35 1.02 11.50 8.71
C SER A 35 1.65 10.44 7.80
N ARG A 36 2.33 9.46 8.38
CA ARG A 36 2.94 8.35 7.64
C ARG A 36 1.92 7.54 6.86
N LEU A 37 0.75 7.24 7.44
CA LEU A 37 -0.32 6.55 6.72
C LEU A 37 -0.82 7.37 5.52
N LYS A 38 -0.90 8.70 5.62
CA LYS A 38 -1.25 9.56 4.46
C LYS A 38 -0.23 9.45 3.34
N TYR A 39 1.07 9.41 3.66
CA TYR A 39 2.11 9.19 2.65
C TYR A 39 1.97 7.82 1.99
N CYS A 40 1.70 6.76 2.76
CA CYS A 40 1.46 5.45 2.17
C CYS A 40 0.21 5.42 1.29
N VAL A 41 -0.85 6.16 1.64
CA VAL A 41 -2.03 6.33 0.78
C VAL A 41 -1.64 7.08 -0.51
N PHE A 42 -0.85 8.14 -0.41
CA PHE A 42 -0.35 8.89 -1.58
C PHE A 42 0.46 7.99 -2.53
N PHE A 43 1.44 7.24 -2.03
CA PHE A 43 2.22 6.32 -2.87
C PHE A 43 1.37 5.19 -3.45
N HIS A 44 0.34 4.72 -2.74
CA HIS A 44 -0.62 3.78 -3.29
C HIS A 44 -1.40 4.38 -4.47
N HIS A 45 -1.77 5.66 -4.42
CA HIS A 45 -2.38 6.35 -5.57
C HIS A 45 -1.40 6.49 -6.74
N MET A 46 -0.10 6.74 -6.48
CA MET A 46 0.90 6.76 -7.56
C MET A 46 1.03 5.40 -8.24
N MET A 47 1.06 4.30 -7.47
CA MET A 47 1.06 2.94 -8.02
C MET A 47 -0.23 2.62 -8.77
N PHE A 48 -1.37 3.13 -8.30
CA PHE A 48 -2.61 3.05 -9.05
C PHE A 48 -2.54 3.78 -10.40
N LEU A 49 -1.91 4.95 -10.48
CA LEU A 49 -1.73 5.63 -11.77
C LEU A 49 -0.85 4.82 -12.74
N VAL A 50 0.18 4.15 -12.24
CA VAL A 50 1.00 3.22 -13.05
C VAL A 50 0.16 2.06 -13.56
N MET A 51 -0.62 1.41 -12.69
CA MET A 51 -1.53 0.34 -13.08
C MET A 51 -2.59 0.84 -14.07
N LEU A 52 -3.17 2.02 -13.84
CA LEU A 52 -4.18 2.62 -14.72
C LEU A 52 -3.59 2.96 -16.10
N ALA A 53 -2.35 3.44 -16.17
CA ALA A 53 -1.66 3.66 -17.43
C ALA A 53 -1.50 2.35 -18.22
N LYS A 54 -1.14 1.26 -17.55
CA LYS A 54 -1.11 -0.07 -18.17
C LYS A 54 -2.49 -0.51 -18.65
N LEU A 55 -3.53 -0.39 -17.82
CA LEU A 55 -4.91 -0.76 -18.14
C LEU A 55 -5.56 0.15 -19.20
N SER A 56 -4.97 1.32 -19.47
CA SER A 56 -5.58 2.31 -20.36
C SER A 56 -5.73 1.80 -21.79
N ALA A 57 -4.80 0.99 -22.29
CA ALA A 57 -4.89 0.38 -23.61
C ALA A 57 -6.19 -0.43 -23.76
N ASP A 58 -6.41 -1.40 -22.88
CA ASP A 58 -7.64 -2.22 -22.89
C ASP A 58 -8.91 -1.39 -22.63
N ILE A 59 -8.85 -0.37 -21.76
CA ILE A 59 -10.01 0.50 -21.50
C ILE A 59 -10.38 1.29 -22.77
N LEU A 60 -9.40 1.80 -23.50
CA LEU A 60 -9.61 2.54 -24.75
C LEU A 60 -10.19 1.63 -25.84
N ASP A 61 -9.67 0.41 -25.97
CA ASP A 61 -10.21 -0.60 -26.89
C ASP A 61 -11.69 -0.91 -26.58
N LYS A 62 -12.04 -1.09 -25.30
CA LYS A 62 -13.43 -1.31 -24.86
C LYS A 62 -14.36 -0.12 -25.11
N LEU A 63 -13.80 1.09 -25.26
CA LEU A 63 -14.53 2.31 -25.57
C LEU A 63 -14.57 2.61 -27.08
N ASP A 64 -14.02 1.72 -27.92
CA ASP A 64 -13.90 1.90 -29.37
C ASP A 64 -13.09 3.16 -29.74
N ILE A 65 -12.06 3.48 -28.93
CA ILE A 65 -11.14 4.60 -29.16
C ILE A 65 -9.78 4.04 -29.57
N PHE A 66 -9.40 4.27 -30.83
CA PHE A 66 -8.12 3.82 -31.38
C PHE A 66 -7.06 4.93 -31.28
N ILE A 67 -5.93 4.63 -30.63
CA ILE A 67 -4.75 5.49 -30.57
C ILE A 67 -3.54 4.65 -31.01
N LEU A 68 -2.99 4.98 -32.18
CA LEU A 68 -1.96 4.19 -32.84
C LEU A 68 -0.72 3.98 -31.95
N GLU A 69 -0.26 5.04 -31.26
CA GLU A 69 0.92 5.00 -30.41
C GLU A 69 0.76 4.06 -29.20
N ILE A 70 -0.48 3.87 -28.72
CA ILE A 70 -0.76 2.98 -27.60
C ILE A 70 -0.84 1.53 -28.08
N GLU A 71 -1.40 1.29 -29.26
CA GLU A 71 -1.49 -0.05 -29.84
C GLU A 71 -0.12 -0.57 -30.31
N GLU A 72 0.71 0.30 -30.87
CA GLU A 72 2.12 0.00 -31.20
C GLU A 72 2.93 -0.42 -29.98
N LEU A 73 2.50 -0.04 -28.77
CA LEU A 73 3.16 -0.44 -27.53
C LEU A 73 2.96 -1.92 -27.20
N GLN A 74 2.02 -2.61 -27.87
CA GLN A 74 1.74 -4.05 -27.73
C GLN A 74 1.74 -4.52 -26.26
N ILE A 75 1.04 -3.77 -25.41
CA ILE A 75 0.95 -4.07 -23.98
C ILE A 75 0.15 -5.38 -23.82
N PRO A 76 0.67 -6.37 -23.05
CA PRO A 76 -0.08 -7.60 -22.81
C PRO A 76 -1.45 -7.33 -22.16
N GLN A 77 -2.44 -8.10 -22.61
CA GLN A 77 -3.83 -7.95 -22.17
C GLN A 77 -3.96 -8.12 -20.66
N PRO A 78 -4.76 -7.27 -19.99
CA PRO A 78 -4.85 -7.31 -18.55
C PRO A 78 -5.63 -8.51 -18.02
N LEU A 79 -5.11 -9.06 -16.93
CA LEU A 79 -5.78 -10.08 -16.17
C LEU A 79 -6.74 -9.45 -15.14
N TRP A 80 -7.75 -10.21 -14.74
CA TRP A 80 -8.76 -9.75 -13.77
C TRP A 80 -8.18 -9.25 -12.45
N TRP A 81 -7.06 -9.82 -12.00
CA TRP A 81 -6.43 -9.43 -10.73
C TRP A 81 -5.98 -7.96 -10.74
N GLU A 82 -5.60 -7.42 -11.90
CA GLU A 82 -5.15 -6.03 -12.05
C GLU A 82 -6.30 -5.05 -11.75
N TYR A 83 -7.48 -5.31 -12.32
CA TYR A 83 -8.69 -4.54 -12.03
C TYR A 83 -9.14 -4.69 -10.58
N ILE A 84 -9.04 -5.91 -10.01
CA ILE A 84 -9.40 -6.15 -8.61
C ILE A 84 -8.46 -5.37 -7.69
N TRP A 85 -7.16 -5.31 -8.01
CA TRP A 85 -6.18 -4.53 -7.26
C TRP A 85 -6.52 -3.04 -7.29
N CYS A 86 -6.97 -2.51 -8.43
CA CYS A 86 -7.44 -1.13 -8.56
C CYS A 86 -8.60 -0.78 -7.60
N LEU A 87 -9.46 -1.73 -7.23
CA LEU A 87 -10.53 -1.51 -6.25
C LEU A 87 -9.99 -1.20 -4.84
N SER A 88 -8.76 -1.60 -4.52
CA SER A 88 -8.13 -1.29 -3.24
C SER A 88 -7.92 0.22 -3.03
N LEU A 89 -7.89 1.02 -4.12
CA LEU A 89 -7.83 2.47 -4.06
C LEU A 89 -9.02 3.07 -3.30
N LEU A 90 -10.22 2.51 -3.51
CA LEU A 90 -11.47 2.97 -2.88
C LEU A 90 -11.42 2.86 -1.35
N LEU A 91 -10.61 1.94 -0.83
CA LEU A 91 -10.42 1.78 0.61
C LEU A 91 -9.71 2.98 1.24
N SER A 92 -8.97 3.76 0.45
CA SER A 92 -8.30 4.98 0.92
C SER A 92 -9.29 5.97 1.53
N PHE A 93 -10.53 6.03 1.04
CA PHE A 93 -11.59 6.86 1.64
C PHE A 93 -11.89 6.42 3.08
N LEU A 94 -11.94 5.11 3.34
CA LEU A 94 -12.11 4.56 4.69
C LEU A 94 -10.92 4.87 5.59
N GLY A 95 -9.69 4.69 5.10
CA GLY A 95 -8.46 4.99 5.84
C GLY A 95 -8.33 6.46 6.22
N LEU A 96 -8.55 7.36 5.26
CA LEU A 96 -8.49 8.82 5.46
C LEU A 96 -9.60 9.32 6.39
N SER A 97 -10.82 8.80 6.25
CA SER A 97 -11.94 9.12 7.15
C SER A 97 -11.66 8.64 8.57
N ALA A 98 -11.09 7.44 8.71
CA ALA A 98 -10.72 6.87 10.00
C ALA A 98 -9.70 7.73 10.75
N ILE A 99 -8.63 8.18 10.09
CA ILE A 99 -7.62 9.03 10.75
C ILE A 99 -8.12 10.45 11.07
N LYS A 100 -9.06 10.98 10.29
CA LYS A 100 -9.68 12.29 10.56
C LYS A 100 -10.51 12.25 11.83
N ARG A 101 -11.23 11.14 12.07
CA ARG A 101 -12.19 10.99 13.18
C ARG A 101 -11.71 10.09 14.33
N ASN A 102 -10.48 9.54 14.26
CA ASN A 102 -10.01 8.48 15.15
C ASN A 102 -10.97 7.28 15.21
N ASN A 103 -11.59 6.92 14.08
CA ASN A 103 -12.63 5.91 14.04
C ASN A 103 -12.02 4.50 13.91
N ILE A 104 -12.01 3.77 15.03
CA ILE A 104 -11.49 2.40 15.14
C ILE A 104 -12.19 1.43 14.18
N ARG A 105 -13.51 1.55 13.99
CA ARG A 105 -14.26 0.63 13.12
C ARG A 105 -13.86 0.79 11.65
N GLN A 106 -13.81 2.04 11.18
CA GLN A 106 -13.38 2.33 9.81
C GLN A 106 -11.92 1.93 9.58
N LEU A 107 -11.03 2.15 10.55
CA LEU A 107 -9.64 1.72 10.43
C LEU A 107 -9.52 0.20 10.30
N ARG A 108 -10.31 -0.58 11.05
CA ARG A 108 -10.33 -2.04 10.90
C ARG A 108 -10.85 -2.49 9.54
N HIS A 109 -11.95 -1.91 9.05
CA HIS A 109 -12.44 -2.22 7.71
C HIS A 109 -11.42 -1.86 6.63
N TYR A 110 -10.73 -0.73 6.77
CA TYR A 110 -9.62 -0.36 5.90
C TYR A 110 -8.52 -1.42 5.91
N MET A 111 -8.08 -1.87 7.10
CA MET A 111 -7.06 -2.92 7.21
C MET A 111 -7.50 -4.24 6.55
N TYR A 112 -8.72 -4.72 6.82
CA TYR A 112 -9.23 -5.94 6.17
C TYR A 112 -9.34 -5.78 4.65
N GLY A 113 -9.78 -4.62 4.19
CA GLY A 113 -9.84 -4.31 2.77
C GLY A 113 -8.45 -4.32 2.12
N ILE A 114 -7.44 -3.69 2.73
CA ILE A 114 -6.06 -3.70 2.18
C ILE A 114 -5.49 -5.12 2.16
N THR A 115 -5.77 -5.93 3.17
CA THR A 115 -5.39 -7.34 3.16
C THR A 115 -6.04 -8.11 2.01
N ALA A 116 -7.35 -7.93 1.79
CA ALA A 116 -8.07 -8.68 0.76
C ALA A 116 -7.82 -8.16 -0.66
N LEU A 117 -8.01 -6.86 -0.89
CA LEU A 117 -7.95 -6.24 -2.23
C LEU A 117 -6.58 -5.66 -2.57
N GLY A 118 -5.74 -5.37 -1.59
CA GLY A 118 -4.35 -4.98 -1.83
C GLY A 118 -3.46 -6.21 -1.99
N PHE A 119 -3.34 -7.04 -0.95
CA PHE A 119 -2.45 -8.21 -0.99
C PHE A 119 -2.99 -9.41 -1.78
N GLY A 120 -4.30 -9.65 -1.80
CA GLY A 120 -4.89 -10.80 -2.50
C GLY A 120 -4.51 -10.87 -3.99
N PRO A 121 -4.75 -9.79 -4.77
CA PRO A 121 -4.33 -9.75 -6.17
C PRO A 121 -2.83 -9.85 -6.38
N LEU A 122 -2.02 -9.26 -5.50
CA LEU A 122 -0.56 -9.36 -5.57
C LEU A 122 -0.08 -10.80 -5.33
N LEU A 123 -0.69 -11.53 -4.40
CA LEU A 123 -0.39 -12.94 -4.17
C LEU A 123 -0.76 -13.79 -5.39
N TYR A 124 -1.92 -13.52 -6.00
CA TYR A 124 -2.31 -14.18 -7.24
C TYR A 124 -1.29 -13.94 -8.36
N CYS A 125 -0.86 -12.67 -8.54
CA CYS A 125 0.16 -12.29 -9.51
C CYS A 125 1.47 -13.07 -9.32
N VAL A 126 1.97 -13.16 -8.08
CA VAL A 126 3.17 -13.96 -7.76
C VAL A 126 2.99 -15.41 -8.16
N LEU A 127 1.89 -16.05 -7.76
CA LEU A 127 1.65 -17.46 -8.07
C LEU A 127 1.49 -17.71 -9.56
N TYR A 128 0.80 -16.82 -10.26
CA TYR A 128 0.56 -16.90 -11.70
C TYR A 128 1.87 -16.83 -12.50
N TYR A 129 2.72 -15.84 -12.20
CA TYR A 129 3.99 -15.63 -12.92
C TYR A 129 5.19 -16.39 -12.32
N CYS A 130 4.99 -17.19 -11.26
CA CYS A 130 6.10 -17.85 -10.58
C CYS A 130 6.87 -18.81 -11.50
N GLY A 131 6.17 -19.53 -12.37
CA GLY A 131 6.80 -20.44 -13.33
C GLY A 131 7.67 -19.67 -14.33
N ASP A 132 7.14 -18.60 -14.91
CA ASP A 132 7.81 -17.80 -15.92
C ASP A 132 9.04 -17.10 -15.35
N VAL A 133 8.92 -16.52 -14.15
CA VAL A 133 10.04 -15.89 -13.46
C VAL A 133 11.09 -16.92 -13.08
N TRP A 134 10.68 -18.10 -12.58
CA TRP A 134 11.64 -19.16 -12.23
C TRP A 134 12.40 -19.65 -13.46
N ARG A 135 11.71 -19.89 -14.57
CA ARG A 135 12.33 -20.28 -15.85
C ARG A 135 13.30 -19.22 -16.33
N TYR A 136 12.88 -17.96 -16.40
CA TYR A 136 13.73 -16.85 -16.82
C TYR A 136 15.01 -16.73 -15.97
N LEU A 137 14.90 -16.93 -14.65
CA LEU A 137 16.06 -16.85 -13.74
C LEU A 137 16.95 -18.10 -13.75
N SER A 138 16.48 -19.22 -14.29
CA SER A 138 17.19 -20.50 -14.32
C SER A 138 17.67 -20.89 -15.72
N MET A 139 17.44 -20.05 -16.73
CA MET A 139 17.99 -20.25 -18.07
C MET A 139 19.50 -19.99 -18.03
N ASP A 140 20.28 -20.96 -18.49
CA ASP A 140 21.71 -20.78 -18.74
C ASP A 140 21.90 -20.06 -20.08
N GLU A 141 22.83 -19.10 -20.14
CA GLU A 141 23.11 -18.29 -21.35
C GLU A 141 23.58 -19.13 -22.55
N ASP A 142 24.01 -20.38 -22.32
CA ASP A 142 24.57 -21.29 -23.32
C ASP A 142 23.53 -22.23 -23.98
N GLU A 143 22.29 -22.30 -23.46
CA GLU A 143 21.19 -23.03 -24.10
C GLU A 143 20.48 -22.10 -25.10
N ASP A 144 21.07 -21.98 -26.29
CA ASP A 144 20.57 -21.21 -27.46
C ASP A 144 19.32 -21.84 -28.10
N ASP A 145 18.39 -22.31 -27.26
CA ASP A 145 17.05 -22.72 -27.66
C ASP A 145 16.02 -21.72 -27.13
N SER A 146 16.24 -20.45 -27.49
CA SER A 146 15.31 -19.34 -27.30
C SER A 146 13.94 -19.56 -27.97
N SER A 147 13.79 -20.66 -28.71
CA SER A 147 12.58 -21.06 -29.44
C SER A 147 11.62 -21.96 -28.65
N GLU A 148 12.06 -22.60 -27.56
CA GLU A 148 11.23 -23.53 -26.78
C GLU A 148 10.69 -22.96 -25.45
N VAL A 149 11.15 -21.79 -25.03
CA VAL A 149 10.76 -21.25 -23.72
C VAL A 149 9.57 -20.30 -23.85
N ASP A 150 8.39 -20.85 -23.63
CA ASP A 150 7.08 -20.18 -23.63
C ASP A 150 6.94 -19.22 -22.42
N ILE A 151 7.71 -18.13 -22.41
CA ILE A 151 7.61 -17.02 -21.46
C ILE A 151 6.89 -15.86 -22.12
N GLU A 152 5.93 -15.26 -21.41
CA GLU A 152 5.27 -14.04 -21.85
C GLU A 152 6.26 -12.86 -21.84
N LEU A 153 6.58 -12.35 -23.02
CA LEU A 153 7.45 -11.19 -23.23
C LEU A 153 6.63 -9.94 -23.60
N TRP A 154 7.04 -8.78 -23.10
CA TRP A 154 6.54 -7.51 -23.62
C TRP A 154 7.26 -7.17 -24.93
N GLN A 155 6.51 -7.27 -26.04
CA GLN A 155 7.06 -7.31 -27.41
C GLN A 155 7.96 -6.12 -27.78
N VAL A 156 7.63 -4.90 -27.34
CA VAL A 156 8.41 -3.69 -27.69
C VAL A 156 9.75 -3.62 -26.96
N GLY A 157 9.84 -4.15 -25.73
CA GLY A 157 11.05 -4.09 -24.91
C GLY A 157 11.83 -5.41 -24.83
N GLY A 158 11.25 -6.51 -25.30
CA GLY A 158 11.80 -7.86 -25.09
C GLY A 158 11.89 -8.26 -23.62
N TYR A 159 11.21 -7.53 -22.72
CA TYR A 159 11.35 -7.73 -21.29
C TYR A 159 10.44 -8.87 -20.80
N PRO A 160 10.91 -9.73 -19.88
CA PRO A 160 10.10 -10.77 -19.26
C PRO A 160 8.96 -10.15 -18.45
N TYR A 161 7.73 -10.38 -18.91
CA TYR A 161 6.55 -9.70 -18.38
C TYR A 161 6.31 -10.01 -16.90
N GLY A 162 6.47 -11.28 -16.50
CA GLY A 162 6.37 -11.70 -15.11
C GLY A 162 7.39 -11.01 -14.18
N LEU A 163 8.59 -10.69 -14.67
CA LEU A 163 9.61 -10.01 -13.88
C LEU A 163 9.27 -8.54 -13.62
N LEU A 164 8.71 -7.86 -14.63
CA LEU A 164 8.17 -6.50 -14.48
C LEU A 164 7.06 -6.47 -13.43
N TRP A 165 6.19 -7.48 -13.44
CA TRP A 165 5.17 -7.64 -12.42
C TRP A 165 5.75 -7.89 -11.03
N TYR A 166 6.80 -8.68 -10.89
CA TYR A 166 7.46 -8.89 -9.61
C TYR A 166 8.05 -7.58 -9.05
N ALA A 167 8.62 -6.71 -9.90
CA ALA A 167 9.06 -5.39 -9.48
C ALA A 167 7.89 -4.52 -8.95
N PHE A 168 6.76 -4.52 -9.66
CA PHE A 168 5.54 -3.85 -9.19
C PHE A 168 5.04 -4.43 -7.86
N VAL A 169 4.95 -5.77 -7.75
CA VAL A 169 4.50 -6.47 -6.55
C VAL A 169 5.37 -6.14 -5.35
N LEU A 170 6.70 -6.09 -5.51
CA LEU A 170 7.61 -5.74 -4.42
C LEU A 170 7.31 -4.33 -3.88
N LEU A 171 7.18 -3.34 -4.78
CA LEU A 171 6.92 -1.95 -4.38
C LEU A 171 5.51 -1.78 -3.78
N ALA A 172 4.49 -2.37 -4.40
CA ALA A 172 3.11 -2.33 -3.91
C ALA A 172 2.99 -3.02 -2.53
N SER A 173 3.65 -4.16 -2.36
CA SER A 173 3.68 -4.89 -1.09
C SER A 173 4.32 -4.05 0.02
N GLN A 174 5.45 -3.38 -0.25
CA GLN A 174 6.08 -2.48 0.74
C GLN A 174 5.10 -1.39 1.20
N ILE A 175 4.41 -0.75 0.25
CA ILE A 175 3.41 0.28 0.55
C ILE A 175 2.29 -0.31 1.43
N HIS A 176 1.72 -1.46 1.07
CA HIS A 176 0.65 -2.08 1.84
C HIS A 176 1.11 -2.56 3.23
N PHE A 177 2.32 -3.09 3.37
CA PHE A 177 2.90 -3.44 4.66
C PHE A 177 2.98 -2.21 5.57
N PHE A 178 3.47 -1.08 5.05
CA PHE A 178 3.50 0.16 5.82
C PHE A 178 2.11 0.70 6.14
N GLN A 179 1.14 0.59 5.21
CA GLN A 179 -0.26 0.96 5.49
C GLN A 179 -0.81 0.16 6.68
N LEU A 180 -0.60 -1.16 6.70
CA LEU A 180 -1.06 -2.03 7.79
C LEU A 180 -0.30 -1.75 9.08
N TYR A 181 1.02 -1.58 9.02
CA TYR A 181 1.87 -1.30 10.17
C TYR A 181 1.47 0.00 10.88
N PHE A 182 1.33 1.10 10.13
CA PHE A 182 0.90 2.38 10.71
C PHE A 182 -0.55 2.34 11.19
N SER A 183 -1.44 1.62 10.49
CA SER A 183 -2.81 1.41 10.95
C SER A 183 -2.88 0.62 12.25
N PHE A 184 -2.07 -0.43 12.40
CA PHE A 184 -1.98 -1.21 13.62
C PHE A 184 -1.48 -0.36 14.81
N ASN A 185 -0.46 0.46 14.60
CA ASN A 185 0.05 1.38 15.62
C ASN A 185 -1.00 2.42 16.04
N LEU A 186 -1.78 2.95 15.08
CA LEU A 186 -2.90 3.84 15.38
C LEU A 186 -4.00 3.13 16.17
N LEU A 187 -4.33 1.90 15.80
CA LEU A 187 -5.34 1.10 16.50
C LEU A 187 -4.93 0.86 17.96
N LYS A 188 -3.66 0.53 18.21
CA LYS A 188 -3.11 0.37 19.56
C LYS A 188 -3.19 1.68 20.36
N ALA A 189 -2.78 2.80 19.77
CA ALA A 189 -2.81 4.11 20.41
C ALA A 189 -4.24 4.57 20.76
N TRP A 190 -5.20 4.40 19.85
CA TRP A 190 -6.59 4.83 20.08
C TRP A 190 -7.33 3.95 21.08
N ARG A 191 -7.03 2.64 21.12
CA ARG A 191 -7.60 1.73 22.12
C ARG A 191 -7.07 2.02 23.52
N ALA A 192 -5.77 2.28 23.67
CA ALA A 192 -5.20 2.65 24.97
C ALA A 192 -5.88 3.90 25.56
N ARG A 193 -6.17 4.90 24.71
CA ARG A 193 -6.93 6.09 25.09
C ARG A 193 -8.38 5.78 25.48
N GLY A 194 -9.06 4.92 24.71
CA GLY A 194 -10.44 4.51 25.00
C GLY A 194 -10.58 3.72 26.30
N ALA A 195 -9.55 2.96 26.69
CA ALA A 195 -9.50 2.26 27.97
C ALA A 195 -9.31 3.22 29.15
N LEU A 196 -8.39 4.19 29.04
CA LEU A 196 -8.17 5.22 30.07
C LEU A 196 -9.44 6.02 30.38
N ARG A 197 -10.21 6.39 29.34
CA ARG A 197 -11.46 7.17 29.52
C ARG A 197 -12.64 6.37 30.14
N LYS A 198 -12.48 5.06 30.37
CA LYS A 198 -13.51 4.23 31.05
C LYS A 198 -13.18 3.99 32.52
N THR A 199 -11.95 4.27 32.93
CA THR A 199 -11.47 4.09 34.31
C THR A 199 -11.50 5.39 35.12
N ASP A 200 -11.71 6.53 34.46
CA ASP A 200 -12.05 7.83 35.07
C ASP A 200 -13.58 8.00 35.15
#